data_AF-A0A2E6C1L4-F1
#
_entry.id   AF-A0A2E6C1L4-F1
#
_cell.length_a   1.000
_cell.length_b   1.000
_cell.length_c   1.000
_cell.angle_alpha   90.00
_cell.angle_beta   90.00
_cell.angle_gamma   90.00
#
_symmetry.space_group_name_H-M   'P 1'
#
loop_
_entity.id
_entity.type
_entity.pdbx_description
1 polymer ?
#
loop_
_entity_poly.entity_id
_entity_poly.type
_entity_poly.pdbx_seq_one_letter_code
_entity_poly.pdbx_strand_id
1 'polypeptide(L)'
;MADDGRDKSEERIRIDQLPPVVKRLSDAMLGIDPNFDIEDWLVRKANEDLAILELDIQRERLQLEQRIHRLKSLAKRLGQEDIREVPNGQTNLFDCFDIPLPLKHLTDRIEEIVDEEPHPAGTFIGLLPDDGCDDPLLAVTAQMMLILAQEKVGRGANYIELDELFSPLANNGISPDECNEALDHLLITGQIHEVDDDCFVPDE
;
A
#
# COMPACT_ATOMS: atom_id res chain seq x y z
N MET A 1 -41.16 -28.56 57.38
CA MET A 1 -40.81 -27.37 56.60
C MET A 1 -39.41 -26.98 56.99
N ALA A 2 -38.43 -27.35 56.17
CA ALA A 2 -37.01 -27.06 56.44
C ALA A 2 -36.38 -26.59 55.13
N ASP A 3 -36.28 -25.27 55.05
CA ASP A 3 -35.20 -24.48 54.45
C ASP A 3 -34.70 -24.89 53.06
N ASP A 4 -35.42 -24.38 52.05
CA ASP A 4 -34.98 -24.28 50.67
C ASP A 4 -34.18 -22.97 50.50
N GLY A 5 -32.93 -23.00 50.95
CA GLY A 5 -32.00 -21.86 50.94
C GLY A 5 -30.70 -22.14 50.19
N ARG A 6 -30.69 -23.13 49.30
CA ARG A 6 -29.50 -23.55 48.53
C ARG A 6 -29.79 -23.53 47.03
N ASP A 7 -29.86 -22.36 46.40
CA ASP A 7 -29.88 -22.33 44.92
C ASP A 7 -29.62 -20.96 44.25
N LYS A 8 -28.77 -20.08 44.83
CA LYS A 8 -28.33 -18.84 44.14
C LYS A 8 -26.84 -18.57 44.12
N SER A 9 -26.06 -19.30 44.92
CA SER A 9 -24.60 -19.18 44.96
C SER A 9 -23.88 -20.18 44.06
N GLU A 10 -24.61 -21.06 43.37
CA GLU A 10 -24.03 -22.01 42.40
C GLU A 10 -23.95 -21.44 40.97
N GLU A 11 -24.71 -20.37 40.67
CA GLU A 11 -24.66 -19.72 39.35
C GLU A 11 -23.44 -18.81 39.15
N ARG A 12 -22.79 -18.36 40.24
CA ARG A 12 -21.61 -17.48 40.16
C ARG A 12 -20.32 -18.28 40.13
N ILE A 13 -19.41 -17.93 39.24
CA ILE A 13 -18.08 -18.49 39.09
C ILE A 13 -17.34 -18.36 40.43
N ARG A 14 -16.99 -19.51 41.02
CA ARG A 14 -16.17 -19.54 42.23
C ARG A 14 -14.74 -19.18 41.87
N ILE A 15 -14.33 -17.95 42.18
CA ILE A 15 -12.98 -17.42 41.92
C ILE A 15 -11.89 -18.35 42.48
N ASP A 16 -12.16 -19.01 43.62
CA ASP A 16 -11.26 -19.98 44.25
C ASP A 16 -10.95 -21.24 43.43
N GLN A 17 -11.75 -21.53 42.41
CA GLN A 17 -11.56 -22.67 41.50
C GLN A 17 -10.88 -22.28 40.18
N LEU A 18 -10.64 -20.98 39.94
CA LEU A 18 -10.03 -20.49 38.71
C LEU A 18 -8.51 -20.70 38.70
N PRO A 19 -7.89 -20.75 37.50
CA PRO A 19 -6.43 -20.79 37.36
C PRO A 19 -5.73 -19.66 38.12
N PRO A 20 -4.51 -19.87 38.63
CA PRO A 20 -3.82 -18.90 39.49
C PRO A 20 -3.59 -17.54 38.82
N VAL A 21 -3.47 -17.52 37.48
CA VAL A 21 -3.34 -16.28 36.70
C VAL A 21 -4.63 -15.46 36.72
N VAL A 22 -5.79 -16.13 36.60
CA VAL A 22 -7.10 -15.47 36.59
C VAL A 22 -7.42 -14.92 37.99
N LYS A 23 -7.04 -15.63 39.05
CA LYS A 23 -7.15 -15.13 40.43
C LYS A 23 -6.34 -13.86 40.66
N ARG A 24 -5.07 -13.85 40.23
CA ARG A 24 -4.22 -12.64 40.33
C ARG A 24 -4.82 -11.46 39.56
N LEU A 25 -5.41 -11.73 38.40
CA LEU A 25 -6.11 -10.73 37.61
C LEU A 25 -7.33 -10.20 38.36
N SER A 26 -8.19 -11.08 38.90
CA SER A 26 -9.37 -10.65 39.65
C SER A 26 -8.99 -9.83 40.89
N ASP A 27 -7.96 -10.25 41.63
CA ASP A 27 -7.48 -9.53 42.82
C ASP A 27 -6.95 -8.13 42.46
N ALA A 28 -6.21 -8.02 41.35
CA ALA A 28 -5.71 -6.74 40.86
C ALA A 28 -6.84 -5.83 40.37
N MET A 29 -7.83 -6.37 39.65
CA MET A 29 -8.97 -5.61 39.12
C MET A 29 -9.91 -5.15 40.23
N LEU A 30 -10.17 -5.99 41.24
CA LEU A 30 -10.91 -5.58 42.45
C LEU A 30 -10.17 -4.48 43.23
N GLY A 31 -8.84 -4.46 43.17
CA GLY A 31 -8.03 -3.38 43.72
C GLY A 31 -8.17 -2.04 42.99
N ILE A 32 -8.59 -2.06 41.72
CA ILE A 32 -8.80 -0.86 40.89
C ILE A 32 -10.28 -0.43 40.96
N ASP A 33 -11.21 -1.37 40.81
CA ASP A 33 -12.64 -1.15 40.85
C ASP A 33 -13.31 -2.11 41.86
N PRO A 34 -13.82 -1.59 42.99
CA PRO A 34 -14.53 -2.39 43.99
C PRO A 34 -15.79 -3.10 43.47
N ASN A 35 -16.38 -2.63 42.36
CA ASN A 35 -17.58 -3.21 41.76
C ASN A 35 -17.26 -4.18 40.61
N PHE A 36 -15.99 -4.54 40.42
CA PHE A 36 -15.56 -5.43 39.36
C PHE A 36 -16.21 -6.82 39.47
N ASP A 37 -16.81 -7.28 38.37
CA ASP A 37 -17.28 -8.65 38.18
C ASP A 37 -16.48 -9.36 37.08
N ILE A 38 -15.91 -10.52 37.43
CA ILE A 38 -15.08 -11.31 36.53
C ILE A 38 -15.90 -11.95 35.42
N GLU A 39 -17.18 -12.27 35.68
CA GLU A 39 -18.08 -12.86 34.67
C GLU A 39 -18.37 -11.87 33.56
N ASP A 40 -18.83 -10.67 33.92
CA ASP A 40 -19.09 -9.59 32.97
C ASP A 40 -17.81 -9.20 32.20
N TRP A 41 -16.66 -9.18 32.89
CA TRP A 41 -15.38 -8.91 32.24
C TRP A 41 -15.02 -10.00 31.22
N LEU A 42 -15.20 -11.28 31.55
CA LEU A 42 -14.92 -12.40 30.64
C LEU A 42 -15.85 -12.37 29.43
N VAL A 43 -17.14 -12.10 29.64
CA VAL A 43 -18.12 -11.98 28.55
C VAL A 43 -17.74 -10.84 27.61
N ARG A 44 -17.40 -9.67 28.17
CA ARG A 44 -16.95 -8.52 27.38
C ARG A 44 -15.67 -8.84 26.61
N LYS A 45 -14.67 -9.44 27.27
CA LYS A 45 -13.40 -9.80 26.64
C LYS A 45 -13.58 -10.82 25.53
N ALA A 46 -14.44 -11.82 25.74
CA ALA A 46 -14.77 -12.81 24.71
C ALA A 46 -15.45 -12.17 23.50
N ASN A 47 -16.38 -11.22 23.71
CA ASN A 47 -17.01 -10.48 22.61
C ASN A 47 -16.00 -9.61 21.83
N GLU A 48 -15.08 -8.94 22.53
CA GLU A 48 -13.99 -8.18 21.91
C GLU A 48 -13.10 -9.09 21.06
N ASP A 49 -12.68 -10.24 21.59
CA ASP A 49 -11.83 -11.19 20.89
C ASP A 49 -12.56 -11.84 19.70
N LEU A 50 -13.86 -12.11 19.81
CA LEU A 50 -14.68 -12.60 18.70
C LEU A 50 -14.79 -11.56 17.58
N ALA A 51 -14.94 -10.27 17.90
CA ALA A 51 -14.99 -9.20 16.91
C ALA A 51 -13.64 -9.07 16.16
N ILE A 52 -12.51 -9.21 16.86
CA ILE A 52 -11.18 -9.23 16.23
C ILE A 52 -11.05 -10.44 15.30
N LEU A 53 -11.46 -11.63 15.76
CA LEU A 53 -11.43 -12.84 14.94
C LEU A 53 -12.30 -12.72 13.68
N GLU A 54 -13.46 -12.08 13.77
CA GLU A 54 -14.31 -11.83 12.60
C GLU A 54 -13.60 -10.95 11.57
N LEU A 55 -12.95 -9.86 12.01
CA LEU A 55 -12.17 -8.99 11.13
C LEU A 55 -11.01 -9.73 10.47
N ASP A 56 -10.28 -10.55 11.22
CA ASP A 56 -9.17 -11.35 10.70
C ASP A 56 -9.66 -12.36 9.65
N ILE A 57 -10.79 -13.03 9.91
CA ILE A 57 -11.40 -13.95 8.94
C ILE A 57 -11.82 -13.21 7.66
N GLN A 58 -12.41 -12.02 7.78
CA GLN A 58 -12.78 -11.22 6.62
C GLN A 58 -11.55 -10.81 5.78
N ARG A 59 -10.46 -10.44 6.44
CA ARG A 59 -9.18 -10.11 5.79
C ARG A 59 -8.60 -11.31 5.05
N GLU A 60 -8.52 -12.46 5.70
CA GLU A 60 -8.04 -13.71 5.07
C GLU A 60 -8.92 -14.13 3.88
N ARG A 61 -10.25 -13.99 4.01
CA ARG A 61 -11.18 -14.26 2.91
C ARG A 61 -10.87 -13.39 1.70
N LEU A 62 -10.67 -12.08 1.90
CA LEU A 62 -10.32 -11.15 0.83
C LEU A 62 -9.00 -11.52 0.14
N GLN A 63 -7.96 -11.85 0.91
CA GLN A 63 -6.67 -12.27 0.36
C GLN A 63 -6.79 -13.54 -0.49
N LEU A 64 -7.57 -14.52 -0.04
CA LEU A 64 -7.84 -15.74 -0.80
C LEU A 64 -8.65 -15.44 -2.07
N GLU A 65 -9.65 -14.57 -2.02
CA GLU A 65 -10.42 -14.13 -3.19
C GLU A 65 -9.52 -13.47 -4.24
N GLN A 66 -8.63 -12.56 -3.82
CA GLN A 66 -7.63 -11.94 -4.70
C GLN A 66 -6.66 -12.97 -5.28
N ARG A 67 -6.19 -13.94 -4.50
CA ARG A 67 -5.33 -15.02 -4.98
C ARG A 67 -6.04 -15.87 -6.03
N ILE A 68 -7.31 -16.21 -5.80
CA ILE A 68 -8.14 -16.94 -6.79
C ILE A 68 -8.30 -16.11 -8.07
N HIS A 69 -8.53 -14.80 -7.94
CA HIS A 69 -8.65 -13.92 -9.11
C HIS A 69 -7.35 -13.90 -9.93
N ARG A 70 -6.20 -13.75 -9.28
CA ARG A 70 -4.88 -13.83 -9.92
C ARG A 70 -4.68 -15.16 -10.66
N LEU A 71 -5.01 -16.28 -10.03
CA LEU A 71 -4.91 -17.60 -10.65
C LEU A 71 -5.84 -17.76 -11.85
N LYS A 72 -7.08 -17.26 -11.77
CA LYS A 72 -8.03 -17.26 -12.91
C LYS A 72 -7.50 -16.44 -14.08
N SER A 73 -6.94 -15.27 -13.82
CA SER A 73 -6.33 -14.42 -14.85
C SER A 73 -5.13 -15.10 -15.51
N LEU A 74 -4.26 -15.76 -14.73
CA LEU A 74 -3.16 -16.56 -15.27
C LEU A 74 -3.66 -17.74 -16.11
N ALA A 75 -4.66 -18.47 -15.65
CA ALA A 75 -5.26 -19.57 -16.41
C ALA A 75 -5.86 -19.09 -17.74
N LYS A 76 -6.52 -17.91 -17.75
CA LYS A 76 -7.04 -17.31 -18.98
C LYS A 76 -5.93 -16.94 -19.97
N ARG A 77 -4.82 -16.38 -19.50
CA ARG A 77 -3.65 -16.06 -20.33
C ARG A 77 -2.99 -17.31 -20.90
N LEU A 78 -2.91 -18.38 -20.11
CA LEU A 78 -2.34 -19.65 -20.56
C LEU A 78 -3.24 -20.37 -21.57
N GLY A 79 -4.57 -20.26 -21.42
CA GLY A 79 -5.56 -20.87 -22.31
C GLY A 79 -5.90 -20.04 -23.56
N GLN A 80 -5.35 -18.85 -23.72
CA GLN A 80 -5.40 -18.13 -25.00
C GLN A 80 -4.42 -18.83 -25.95
N GLU A 81 -4.95 -19.71 -26.81
CA GLU A 81 -4.22 -20.07 -28.02
C GLU A 81 -3.90 -18.79 -28.78
N ASP A 82 -2.66 -18.68 -29.28
CA ASP A 82 -2.17 -17.52 -30.00
C ASP A 82 -3.07 -17.30 -31.23
N ILE A 83 -4.04 -16.39 -31.14
CA ILE A 83 -4.97 -16.04 -32.24
C ILE A 83 -4.20 -15.33 -33.37
N ARG A 84 -2.87 -15.24 -33.28
CA ARG A 84 -1.99 -15.13 -34.42
C ARG A 84 -2.00 -16.45 -35.21
N GLU A 85 -3.14 -16.80 -35.81
CA GLU A 85 -3.07 -17.23 -37.21
C GLU A 85 -2.48 -16.03 -37.96
N VAL A 86 -1.15 -15.95 -37.99
CA VAL A 86 -0.45 -14.96 -38.83
C VAL A 86 -0.97 -15.22 -40.24
N PRO A 87 -1.74 -14.29 -40.85
CA PRO A 87 -2.18 -14.48 -42.23
C PRO A 87 -0.92 -14.71 -43.06
N ASN A 88 -0.86 -15.80 -43.83
CA ASN A 88 0.31 -16.09 -44.66
C ASN A 88 0.73 -14.83 -45.45
N GLY A 89 1.87 -14.24 -45.07
CA GLY A 89 2.40 -13.02 -45.68
C GLY A 89 2.30 -11.73 -44.86
N GLN A 90 1.72 -11.73 -43.65
CA GLN A 90 1.93 -10.64 -42.69
C GLN A 90 3.28 -10.82 -42.02
N THR A 91 4.24 -10.00 -42.42
CA THR A 91 5.51 -9.82 -41.74
C THR A 91 5.40 -8.60 -40.82
N ASN A 92 6.09 -8.60 -39.68
CA ASN A 92 6.12 -7.44 -38.79
C ASN A 92 6.60 -6.20 -39.57
N LEU A 93 6.21 -5.00 -39.13
CA LEU A 93 6.67 -3.72 -39.71
C LEU A 93 8.21 -3.63 -39.83
N PHE A 94 8.92 -4.39 -39.00
CA PHE A 94 10.38 -4.47 -38.95
C PHE A 94 10.99 -5.53 -39.86
N ASP A 95 10.21 -6.49 -40.36
CA ASP A 95 10.70 -7.53 -41.28
C ASP A 95 10.97 -6.97 -42.69
N CYS A 96 10.44 -5.78 -43.00
CA CYS A 96 10.74 -5.04 -44.23
C CYS A 96 12.10 -4.33 -44.18
N PHE A 97 12.81 -4.38 -43.05
CA PHE A 97 14.14 -3.80 -42.89
C PHE A 97 15.16 -4.90 -42.75
N ASP A 98 16.04 -5.03 -43.75
CA ASP A 98 17.24 -5.85 -43.59
C ASP A 98 18.13 -5.22 -42.54
N ILE A 99 18.27 -5.89 -41.40
CA ILE A 99 19.23 -5.50 -40.37
C ILE A 99 20.63 -5.68 -41.00
N PRO A 100 21.40 -4.60 -41.23
CA PRO A 100 22.75 -4.70 -41.79
C PRO A 100 23.59 -5.62 -40.90
N LEU A 101 24.41 -6.49 -41.51
CA LEU A 101 25.29 -7.46 -40.83
C LEU A 101 25.98 -6.97 -39.55
N PRO A 102 26.51 -5.72 -39.44
CA PRO A 102 27.08 -5.24 -38.18
C PRO A 102 26.11 -5.19 -37.00
N LEU A 103 24.80 -5.07 -37.24
CA LEU A 103 23.76 -5.05 -36.20
C LEU A 103 23.23 -6.46 -35.86
N LYS A 104 23.42 -7.47 -36.72
CA LYS A 104 23.01 -8.86 -36.43
C LYS A 104 23.83 -9.49 -35.29
N HIS A 105 25.04 -9.01 -35.06
CA HIS A 105 25.87 -9.43 -33.93
C HIS A 105 25.58 -8.67 -32.63
N LEU A 106 24.73 -7.63 -32.66
CA LEU A 106 24.34 -6.93 -31.43
C LEU A 106 23.44 -7.79 -30.55
N THR A 107 22.62 -8.66 -31.13
CA THR A 107 21.81 -9.64 -30.38
C THR A 107 22.67 -10.62 -29.59
N ASP A 108 23.86 -11.00 -30.10
CA ASP A 108 24.80 -11.86 -29.38
C ASP A 108 25.58 -11.09 -28.30
N ARG A 109 25.68 -9.75 -28.41
CA ARG A 109 26.37 -8.89 -27.45
C ARG A 109 25.54 -8.57 -26.20
N ILE A 110 24.24 -8.87 -26.18
CA ILE A 110 23.37 -8.58 -25.03
C ILE A 110 23.80 -9.37 -23.78
N GLU A 111 24.46 -10.53 -23.94
CA GLU A 111 24.97 -11.30 -22.79
C GLU A 111 26.26 -10.72 -22.17
N GLU A 112 26.93 -9.76 -22.82
CA GLU A 112 28.26 -9.24 -22.44
C GLU A 112 28.29 -7.73 -22.13
N ILE A 113 27.14 -7.07 -21.96
CA ILE A 113 27.09 -5.65 -21.55
C ILE A 113 27.16 -5.57 -20.02
N VAL A 114 28.38 -5.67 -19.48
CA VAL A 114 28.65 -5.48 -18.03
C VAL A 114 28.99 -4.02 -17.71
N ASP A 115 29.11 -3.13 -18.71
CA ASP A 115 29.58 -1.75 -18.48
C ASP A 115 29.07 -0.77 -19.56
N GLU A 116 27.75 -0.62 -19.68
CA GLU A 116 27.17 0.55 -20.38
C GLU A 116 26.68 1.57 -19.36
N GLU A 117 27.09 2.83 -19.60
CA GLU A 117 26.51 4.01 -18.98
C GLU A 117 24.99 3.84 -18.88
N PRO A 118 24.40 4.00 -17.68
CA PRO A 118 23.00 3.65 -17.46
C PRO A 118 22.14 4.35 -18.50
N HIS A 119 21.38 3.56 -19.26
CA HIS A 119 20.42 4.08 -20.22
C HIS A 119 19.62 5.20 -19.55
N PRO A 120 19.33 6.35 -20.19
CA PRO A 120 18.65 7.47 -19.54
C PRO A 120 17.27 7.06 -18.95
N ALA A 121 16.65 6.00 -19.49
CA ALA A 121 15.47 5.36 -18.90
C ALA A 121 15.72 4.69 -17.54
N GLY A 122 16.94 4.20 -17.27
CA GLY A 122 17.36 3.58 -16.01
C GLY A 122 17.30 4.51 -14.81
N THR A 123 17.52 5.81 -15.02
CA THR A 123 17.25 6.85 -14.01
C THR A 123 15.79 6.85 -13.57
N PHE A 124 14.87 6.51 -14.47
CA PHE A 124 13.43 6.44 -14.20
C PHE A 124 12.98 5.07 -13.69
N ILE A 125 13.80 4.02 -13.82
CA ILE A 125 13.51 2.68 -13.27
C ILE A 125 13.71 2.68 -11.75
N GLY A 126 14.68 3.44 -11.22
CA GLY A 126 14.83 3.63 -9.76
C GLY A 126 13.78 4.55 -9.13
N LEU A 127 12.96 5.20 -9.96
CA LEU A 127 11.79 6.00 -9.56
C LEU A 127 10.49 5.19 -9.65
N LEU A 128 10.54 3.96 -10.17
CA LEU A 128 9.46 3.01 -9.93
C LEU A 128 9.56 2.60 -8.46
N PRO A 129 8.48 2.79 -7.69
CA PRO A 129 8.52 2.52 -6.27
C PRO A 129 8.79 1.04 -6.02
N ASP A 130 9.86 0.75 -5.27
CA ASP A 130 10.06 -0.56 -4.65
C ASP A 130 8.86 -0.84 -3.73
N ASP A 131 8.13 -1.94 -3.97
CA ASP A 131 7.10 -2.60 -3.14
C ASP A 131 6.08 -1.74 -2.34
N GLY A 132 5.97 -0.43 -2.60
CA GLY A 132 5.31 0.52 -1.67
C GLY A 132 4.47 1.63 -2.29
N CYS A 133 4.40 1.76 -3.62
CA CYS A 133 3.44 2.67 -4.25
C CYS A 133 2.70 1.93 -5.37
N ASP A 134 1.59 1.31 -4.96
CA ASP A 134 0.60 0.66 -5.82
C ASP A 134 -0.23 1.67 -6.63
N ASP A 135 -0.02 2.98 -6.41
CA ASP A 135 -0.76 4.03 -7.09
C ASP A 135 0.11 4.75 -8.15
N PRO A 136 0.01 4.34 -9.44
CA PRO A 136 0.74 4.99 -10.50
C PRO A 136 0.30 6.44 -10.74
N LEU A 137 -0.91 6.83 -10.32
CA LEU A 137 -1.36 8.21 -10.43
C LEU A 137 -0.60 9.07 -9.42
N LEU A 138 -0.54 8.66 -8.16
CA LEU A 138 0.24 9.33 -7.10
C LEU A 138 1.70 9.54 -7.51
N ALA A 139 2.33 8.53 -8.10
CA ALA A 139 3.72 8.63 -8.55
C ALA A 139 3.89 9.71 -9.65
N VAL A 140 2.97 9.74 -10.62
CA VAL A 140 2.99 10.73 -11.70
C VAL A 140 2.67 12.13 -11.20
N THR A 141 1.67 12.29 -10.33
CA THR A 141 1.28 13.59 -9.77
C THR A 141 2.38 14.18 -8.90
N ALA A 142 2.98 13.39 -8.01
CA ALA A 142 4.13 13.77 -7.19
C ALA A 142 5.32 14.19 -8.05
N GLN A 143 5.64 13.42 -9.10
CA GLN A 143 6.72 13.76 -10.01
C GLN A 143 6.47 15.07 -10.77
N MET A 144 5.26 15.28 -11.28
CA MET A 144 4.91 16.53 -11.97
C MET A 144 4.99 17.72 -11.02
N MET A 145 4.58 17.55 -9.76
CA MET A 145 4.70 18.57 -8.71
C MET A 145 6.16 18.95 -8.44
N LEU A 146 7.06 17.97 -8.32
CA LEU A 146 8.50 18.21 -8.15
C LEU A 146 9.12 18.94 -9.33
N ILE A 147 8.78 18.57 -10.57
CA ILE A 147 9.29 19.24 -11.77
C ILE A 147 8.92 20.73 -11.77
N LEU A 148 7.68 21.06 -11.39
CA LEU A 148 7.21 22.45 -11.29
C LEU A 148 7.97 23.23 -10.20
N ALA A 149 8.14 22.61 -9.03
CA ALA A 149 8.88 23.21 -7.92
C ALA A 149 10.34 23.48 -8.31
N GLN A 150 11.02 22.49 -8.89
CA GLN A 150 12.42 22.58 -9.34
C GLN A 150 12.58 23.61 -10.46
N GLU A 151 11.65 23.67 -11.42
CA GLU A 151 11.71 24.66 -12.49
C GLU A 151 11.59 26.09 -11.94
N LYS A 152 10.68 26.30 -10.98
CA LYS A 152 10.46 27.62 -10.40
C LYS A 152 11.64 28.07 -9.53
N VAL A 153 12.15 27.19 -8.67
CA VAL A 153 13.34 27.46 -7.85
C VAL A 153 14.58 27.62 -8.72
N GLY A 154 14.74 26.80 -9.76
CA GLY A 154 15.84 26.89 -10.74
C GLY A 154 15.85 28.19 -11.55
N ARG A 155 14.70 28.86 -11.68
CA ARG A 155 14.59 30.22 -12.26
C ARG A 155 14.96 31.34 -11.27
N GLY A 156 15.36 31.00 -10.05
CA GLY A 156 15.80 31.93 -9.01
C GLY A 156 14.70 32.34 -8.02
N ALA A 157 13.58 31.62 -7.96
CA ALA A 157 12.60 31.82 -6.89
C ALA A 157 13.09 31.17 -5.59
N ASN A 158 12.77 31.78 -4.44
CA ASN A 158 13.15 31.24 -3.13
C ASN A 158 12.26 30.07 -2.68
N TYR A 159 11.01 30.04 -3.14
CA TYR A 159 10.00 29.03 -2.81
C TYR A 159 8.91 28.99 -3.90
N ILE A 160 8.04 27.99 -3.82
CA ILE A 160 6.82 27.85 -4.62
C ILE A 160 5.58 27.88 -3.71
N GLU A 161 4.55 28.63 -4.10
CA GLU A 161 3.29 28.70 -3.35
C GLU A 161 2.39 27.51 -3.68
N LEU A 162 1.52 27.11 -2.75
CA LEU A 162 0.60 25.97 -2.91
C LEU A 162 -0.25 26.06 -4.19
N ASP A 163 -0.84 27.23 -4.46
CA ASP A 163 -1.67 27.45 -5.65
C ASP A 163 -0.88 27.28 -6.96
N GLU A 164 0.41 27.57 -6.93
CA GLU A 164 1.30 27.41 -8.08
C GLU A 164 1.75 25.97 -8.30
N LEU A 165 1.75 25.15 -7.24
CA LEU A 165 1.89 23.70 -7.36
C LEU A 165 0.60 23.07 -7.91
N PHE A 166 -0.57 23.53 -7.44
CA PHE A 166 -1.86 22.89 -7.73
C PHE A 166 -2.43 23.31 -9.07
N SER A 167 -2.35 24.59 -9.46
CA SER A 167 -3.00 25.10 -10.66
C SER A 167 -2.55 24.42 -11.97
N PRO A 168 -1.27 24.08 -12.20
CA PRO A 168 -0.86 23.39 -13.42
C PRO A 168 -1.36 21.95 -13.44
N LEU A 169 -1.40 21.27 -12.29
CA LEU A 169 -1.89 19.89 -12.15
C LEU A 169 -3.41 19.83 -12.36
N ALA A 170 -4.15 20.78 -11.77
CA ALA A 170 -5.59 20.91 -11.96
C ALA A 170 -5.97 21.17 -13.43
N ASN A 171 -5.18 21.99 -14.14
CA ASN A 171 -5.36 22.22 -15.58
C ASN A 171 -5.14 20.94 -16.42
N ASN A 172 -4.32 20.01 -15.93
CA ASN A 172 -4.11 18.70 -16.54
C ASN A 172 -5.17 17.66 -16.16
N GLY A 173 -6.21 18.07 -15.42
CA GLY A 173 -7.32 17.19 -15.03
C GLY A 173 -7.04 16.35 -13.78
N ILE A 174 -6.00 16.67 -13.01
CA ILE A 174 -5.72 16.04 -11.72
C ILE A 174 -6.64 16.66 -10.67
N SER A 175 -7.25 15.82 -9.83
CA SER A 175 -8.17 16.29 -8.79
C SER A 175 -7.40 16.97 -7.65
N PRO A 176 -8.01 17.90 -6.89
CA PRO A 176 -7.33 18.52 -5.76
C PRO A 176 -6.97 17.51 -4.67
N ASP A 177 -7.75 16.44 -4.51
CA ASP A 177 -7.47 15.39 -3.54
C ASP A 177 -6.18 14.63 -3.89
N GLU A 178 -5.97 14.33 -5.18
CA GLU A 178 -4.74 13.72 -5.70
C GLU A 178 -3.52 14.64 -5.56
N CYS A 179 -3.71 15.96 -5.72
CA CYS A 179 -2.64 16.93 -5.48
C CYS A 179 -2.26 16.98 -3.99
N ASN A 180 -3.24 16.92 -3.08
CA ASN A 180 -2.97 16.86 -1.64
C ASN A 180 -2.23 15.59 -1.26
N GLU A 181 -2.68 14.43 -1.75
CA GLU A 181 -2.02 13.15 -1.48
C GLU A 181 -0.58 13.12 -2.01
N ALA A 182 -0.35 13.68 -3.20
CA ALA A 182 0.99 13.85 -3.76
C ALA A 182 1.88 14.74 -2.91
N LEU A 183 1.35 15.88 -2.44
CA LEU A 183 2.10 16.79 -1.57
C LEU A 183 2.47 16.12 -0.24
N ASP A 184 1.51 15.45 0.40
CA ASP A 184 1.73 14.70 1.65
C ASP A 184 2.80 13.62 1.46
N HIS A 185 2.73 12.87 0.36
CA HIS A 185 3.71 11.85 0.03
C HIS A 185 5.13 12.46 -0.13
N LEU A 186 5.25 13.58 -0.85
CA LEU A 186 6.53 14.27 -1.03
C LEU A 186 7.11 14.81 0.28
N LEU A 187 6.26 15.32 1.18
CA LEU A 187 6.66 15.77 2.51
C LEU A 187 7.14 14.61 3.38
N ILE A 188 6.42 13.48 3.38
CA ILE A 188 6.78 12.28 4.17
C ILE A 188 8.09 11.66 3.68
N THR A 189 8.28 11.61 2.37
CA THR A 189 9.51 11.07 1.75
C THR A 189 10.68 12.05 1.81
N GLY A 190 10.44 13.31 2.19
CA GLY A 190 11.47 14.34 2.33
C GLY A 190 11.96 14.91 1.00
N GLN A 191 11.22 14.71 -0.09
CA GLN A 191 11.57 15.22 -1.43
C GLN A 191 11.17 16.69 -1.62
N ILE A 192 10.25 17.20 -0.80
CA ILE A 192 9.88 18.60 -0.72
C ILE A 192 9.77 19.00 0.76
N HIS A 193 10.10 20.25 1.07
CA HIS A 193 10.05 20.81 2.42
C HIS A 193 9.17 22.05 2.46
N GLU A 194 8.34 22.16 3.49
CA GLU A 194 7.58 23.38 3.78
C GLU A 194 8.48 24.34 4.59
N VAL A 195 8.64 25.57 4.10
CA VAL A 195 9.52 26.59 4.69
C VAL A 195 8.76 27.72 5.37
N ASP A 196 7.52 27.95 4.97
CA ASP A 196 6.56 28.91 5.55
C ASP A 196 5.14 28.47 5.17
N ASP A 197 4.11 29.11 5.73
CA ASP A 197 2.70 28.79 5.45
C ASP A 197 2.46 28.76 3.93
N ASP A 198 2.01 27.61 3.41
CA ASP A 198 1.72 27.35 1.99
C ASP A 198 2.93 27.57 1.03
N CYS A 199 4.17 27.56 1.56
CA CYS A 199 5.40 27.82 0.81
C CYS A 199 6.35 26.61 0.87
N PHE A 200 6.72 26.09 -0.30
CA PHE A 200 7.49 24.84 -0.42
C PHE A 200 8.80 25.02 -1.19
N VAL A 201 9.77 24.17 -0.91
CA VAL A 201 11.08 24.10 -1.60
C VAL A 201 11.43 22.62 -1.84
N PRO A 202 11.81 22.22 -3.07
CA PRO A 202 12.26 20.86 -3.32
C PRO A 202 13.62 20.59 -2.66
N ASP A 203 13.84 19.34 -2.23
CA ASP A 203 15.15 18.89 -1.76
C ASP A 203 16.17 18.93 -2.91
N GLU A 204 17.44 19.26 -2.61
CA GLU A 204 18.52 19.42 -3.60
C GLU A 204 18.97 18.10 -4.26
#